data_AF-A0A226MWZ9-F1
#
_entry.id   AF-A0A226MWZ9-F1
#
_cell.length_a   1.000
_cell.length_b   1.000
_cell.length_c   1.000
_cell.angle_alpha   90.00
_cell.angle_beta   90.00
_cell.angle_gamma   90.00
#
_symmetry.space_group_name_H-M   'P 1'
#
loop_
_entity.id
_entity.type
_entity.pdbx_description
1 polymer ?
#
loop_
_entity_poly.entity_id
_entity_poly.type
_entity_poly.pdbx_seq_one_letter_code
_entity_poly.pdbx_strand_id
1 'polypeptide(L)'
;MSRGRCPHLLWDVRKRSLGLEEPGLLRRHYLGRREFIQRLKLEATLNVHDGCVNTICWNDTGEYILSGSDDTNLVITNPYSRKVLTTIRSGHRANIFSAKFLPCTNDKQIVSCSGDGVIFYTHVEQDAETNRQCQYTCHYGTTYEIMTVPNDPYTFLSCGEDGTVRWFDTRIKTSCTKEDCKDLRQPPVKRLRLRGDWSDTGPRARPESERERDGEQSPNVSLMQRMSDMLSRWFEEASEVAQSNRGRGRSRSRGDFLLSKNSNYNREYAYTGNKGFDYQSF
;
A
#
# COMPACT_ATOMS: atom_id res chain seq x y z
N MET A 1 9.06 -37.10 -10.46
CA MET A 1 7.62 -36.90 -10.71
C MET A 1 6.91 -36.61 -9.39
N SER A 2 6.86 -35.36 -8.95
CA SER A 2 6.07 -34.96 -7.79
C SER A 2 4.61 -34.84 -8.22
N ARG A 3 3.75 -35.76 -7.77
CA ARG A 3 2.30 -35.64 -7.92
C ARG A 3 1.87 -34.35 -7.22
N GLY A 4 1.45 -33.34 -7.97
CA GLY A 4 0.88 -32.12 -7.42
C GLY A 4 -0.35 -32.47 -6.59
N ARG A 5 -0.29 -32.26 -5.27
CA ARG A 5 -1.46 -32.46 -4.40
C ARG A 5 -2.51 -31.43 -4.78
N CYS A 6 -3.75 -31.88 -4.98
CA CYS A 6 -4.89 -30.98 -5.05
C CYS A 6 -5.05 -30.29 -3.69
N PRO A 7 -5.07 -28.95 -3.64
CA PRO A 7 -5.28 -28.20 -2.40
C PRO A 7 -6.68 -28.51 -1.85
N HIS A 8 -6.75 -28.87 -0.57
CA HIS A 8 -8.01 -29.20 0.11
C HIS A 8 -8.25 -28.21 1.23
N LEU A 9 -9.14 -27.26 0.97
CA LEU A 9 -9.33 -26.05 1.77
C LEU A 9 -9.40 -26.30 3.28
N LEU A 10 -10.27 -27.22 3.70
CA LEU A 10 -10.48 -27.50 5.12
C LEU A 10 -9.21 -28.05 5.79
N TRP A 11 -8.42 -28.85 5.07
CA TRP A 11 -7.19 -29.46 5.59
C TRP A 11 -6.07 -28.43 5.62
N ASP A 12 -5.94 -27.60 4.59
CA ASP A 12 -4.87 -26.61 4.50
C ASP A 12 -5.10 -25.45 5.49
N VAL A 13 -6.34 -25.00 5.68
CA VAL A 13 -6.70 -24.04 6.75
C VAL A 13 -6.41 -24.62 8.13
N ARG A 14 -6.75 -25.90 8.36
CA ARG A 14 -6.47 -26.56 9.64
C ARG A 14 -4.97 -26.70 9.89
N LYS A 15 -4.18 -27.06 8.88
CA LYS A 15 -2.71 -27.11 9.01
C LYS A 15 -2.13 -25.73 9.31
N ARG A 16 -2.63 -24.67 8.67
CA ARG A 16 -2.24 -23.28 9.02
C ARG A 16 -2.53 -22.99 10.49
N SER A 17 -3.73 -23.31 10.99
CA SER A 17 -4.07 -23.07 12.41
C SER A 17 -3.20 -23.87 13.39
N LEU A 18 -2.60 -24.98 12.93
CA LEU A 18 -1.66 -25.81 13.70
C LEU A 18 -0.19 -25.44 13.47
N GLY A 19 0.11 -24.44 12.63
CA GLY A 19 1.49 -24.05 12.27
C GLY A 19 2.23 -25.06 11.38
N LEU A 20 1.53 -26.02 10.76
CA LEU A 20 2.11 -27.10 9.96
C LEU A 20 2.35 -26.73 8.49
N GLU A 21 1.92 -25.53 8.07
CA GLU A 21 2.19 -24.99 6.73
C GLU A 21 2.68 -23.53 6.82
N GLU A 22 3.58 -23.18 5.92
CA GLU A 22 4.02 -21.80 5.70
C GLU A 22 2.82 -20.87 5.48
N PRO A 23 2.67 -19.77 6.25
CA PRO A 23 1.53 -18.86 6.14
C PRO A 23 1.30 -18.32 4.73
N GLY A 24 2.39 -18.13 3.96
CA GLY A 24 2.36 -17.63 2.58
C GLY A 24 1.82 -18.63 1.56
N LEU A 25 1.95 -19.95 1.82
CA LEU A 25 1.46 -21.00 0.92
C LEU A 25 -0.06 -20.99 0.84
N LEU A 26 -0.74 -20.95 1.98
CA LEU A 26 -2.20 -20.85 2.02
C LEU A 26 -2.69 -19.60 1.29
N ARG A 27 -2.10 -18.44 1.58
CA ARG A 27 -2.45 -17.19 0.91
C ARG A 27 -2.31 -17.33 -0.61
N ARG A 28 -1.18 -17.82 -1.11
CA ARG A 28 -0.97 -17.99 -2.57
C ARG A 28 -1.95 -18.96 -3.21
N HIS A 29 -2.30 -20.05 -2.52
CA HIS A 29 -3.19 -21.07 -3.09
C HIS A 29 -4.67 -20.71 -3.06
N TYR A 30 -5.08 -19.81 -2.16
CA TYR A 30 -6.48 -19.53 -1.86
C TYR A 30 -6.90 -18.07 -2.04
N LEU A 31 -5.97 -17.14 -2.22
CA LEU A 31 -6.28 -15.74 -2.55
C LEU A 31 -7.08 -15.67 -3.86
N GLY A 32 -8.22 -14.98 -3.84
CA GLY A 32 -9.07 -14.80 -5.02
C GLY A 32 -9.83 -16.05 -5.47
N ARG A 33 -9.83 -17.14 -4.70
CA ARG A 33 -10.62 -18.32 -5.04
C ARG A 33 -12.11 -18.05 -4.94
N ARG A 34 -12.85 -18.52 -5.96
CA ARG A 34 -14.30 -18.35 -6.08
C ARG A 34 -15.04 -18.86 -4.84
N GLU A 35 -14.59 -19.95 -4.23
CA GLU A 35 -15.25 -20.54 -3.06
C GLU A 35 -15.25 -19.60 -1.83
N PHE A 36 -14.25 -18.73 -1.70
CA PHE A 36 -14.20 -17.72 -0.65
C PHE A 36 -14.99 -16.47 -1.03
N ILE A 37 -14.84 -16.01 -2.26
CA ILE A 37 -15.54 -14.80 -2.75
C ILE A 37 -17.06 -14.99 -2.65
N GLN A 38 -17.57 -16.17 -3.02
CA GLN A 38 -19.00 -16.48 -2.94
C GLN A 38 -19.55 -16.55 -1.50
N ARG A 39 -18.68 -16.62 -0.49
CA ARG A 39 -19.05 -16.66 0.93
C ARG A 39 -18.89 -15.31 1.61
N LEU A 40 -18.44 -14.28 0.89
CA LEU A 40 -18.40 -12.92 1.41
C LEU A 40 -19.81 -12.48 1.77
N LYS A 41 -19.97 -12.10 3.04
CA LYS A 41 -21.19 -11.55 3.60
C LYS A 41 -20.80 -10.53 4.68
N LEU A 42 -21.75 -9.69 5.06
CA LEU A 42 -21.58 -8.83 6.23
C LEU A 42 -21.49 -9.72 7.48
N GLU A 43 -20.33 -9.69 8.15
CA GLU A 43 -20.09 -10.46 9.38
C GLU A 43 -20.37 -9.64 10.64
N ALA A 44 -19.94 -8.38 10.66
CA ALA A 44 -20.14 -7.45 11.77
C ALA A 44 -20.18 -6.00 11.28
N THR A 45 -20.86 -5.14 12.04
CA THR A 45 -20.81 -3.68 11.90
C THR A 45 -20.11 -3.12 13.14
N LEU A 46 -19.09 -2.30 12.94
CA LEU A 46 -18.28 -1.70 14.01
C LEU A 46 -18.58 -0.20 14.06
N ASN A 47 -19.47 0.20 14.97
CA ASN A 47 -19.88 1.61 15.15
C ASN A 47 -18.91 2.30 16.12
N VAL A 48 -17.70 2.59 15.66
CA VAL A 48 -16.61 3.11 16.51
C VAL A 48 -16.21 4.55 16.19
N HIS A 49 -16.77 5.12 15.13
CA HIS A 49 -16.48 6.48 14.65
C HIS A 49 -17.77 7.26 14.41
N ASP A 50 -17.68 8.58 14.56
CA ASP A 50 -18.80 9.52 14.33
C ASP A 50 -18.72 10.21 12.95
N GLY A 51 -17.73 9.84 12.13
CA GLY A 51 -17.52 10.37 10.78
C GLY A 51 -17.16 9.28 9.77
N CYS A 52 -16.96 9.68 8.50
CA CYS A 52 -16.53 8.75 7.46
C CYS A 52 -15.17 8.13 7.83
N VAL A 53 -15.04 6.82 7.65
CA VAL A 53 -13.78 6.10 7.85
C VAL A 53 -13.04 6.07 6.52
N ASN A 54 -11.90 6.77 6.43
CA ASN A 54 -11.15 6.86 5.17
C ASN A 54 -10.02 5.84 5.08
N THR A 55 -9.56 5.32 6.23
CA THR A 55 -8.42 4.40 6.29
C THR A 55 -8.68 3.26 7.25
N ILE A 56 -8.24 2.08 6.84
CA ILE A 56 -8.14 0.90 7.70
C ILE A 56 -6.78 0.22 7.50
N CYS A 57 -6.21 -0.31 8.58
CA CYS A 57 -4.97 -1.06 8.55
C CYS A 57 -5.06 -2.23 9.51
N TRP A 58 -4.84 -3.44 9.01
CA TRP A 58 -4.64 -4.59 9.89
C TRP A 58 -3.27 -4.50 10.54
N ASN A 59 -3.17 -4.98 11.77
CA ASN A 59 -1.88 -5.26 12.39
C ASN A 59 -1.23 -6.52 11.79
N ASP A 60 0.04 -6.76 12.10
CA ASP A 60 0.81 -7.89 11.53
C ASP A 60 0.23 -9.25 11.93
N THR A 61 -0.38 -9.36 13.12
CA THR A 61 -1.01 -10.61 13.59
C THR A 61 -2.39 -10.86 12.98
N GLY A 62 -3.02 -9.83 12.42
CA GLY A 62 -4.40 -9.88 11.93
C GLY A 62 -5.47 -9.92 13.03
N GLU A 63 -5.10 -9.61 14.27
CA GLU A 63 -5.98 -9.57 15.44
C GLU A 63 -6.71 -8.21 15.57
N TYR A 64 -6.03 -7.12 15.22
CA TYR A 64 -6.52 -5.76 15.38
C TYR A 64 -6.63 -5.02 14.04
N ILE A 65 -7.61 -4.12 13.97
CA ILE A 65 -7.77 -3.14 12.90
C ILE A 65 -7.58 -1.76 13.51
N LEU A 66 -6.70 -0.97 12.89
CA LEU A 66 -6.62 0.47 13.06
C LEU A 66 -7.53 1.14 12.04
N SER A 67 -8.40 2.03 12.49
CA SER A 67 -9.22 2.88 11.63
C SER A 67 -8.94 4.37 11.91
N GLY A 68 -9.05 5.20 10.87
CA GLY A 68 -8.96 6.65 10.96
C GLY A 68 -10.12 7.31 10.22
N SER A 69 -10.64 8.40 10.79
CA SER A 69 -11.91 8.99 10.38
C SER A 69 -11.86 10.52 10.28
N ASP A 70 -12.89 11.08 9.65
CA ASP A 70 -13.24 12.51 9.65
C ASP A 70 -13.48 13.05 11.06
N ASP A 71 -13.82 12.19 12.03
CA ASP A 71 -13.96 12.59 13.45
C ASP A 71 -12.63 12.94 14.14
N THR A 72 -11.52 12.92 13.39
CA THR A 72 -10.13 13.19 13.82
C THR A 72 -9.56 12.18 14.83
N ASN A 73 -10.25 11.07 15.06
CA ASN A 73 -9.78 10.00 15.94
C ASN A 73 -9.19 8.83 15.15
N LEU A 74 -8.23 8.17 15.80
CA LEU A 74 -7.76 6.86 15.44
C LEU A 74 -8.35 5.85 16.41
N VAL A 75 -8.88 4.73 15.93
CA VAL A 75 -9.44 3.69 16.79
C VAL A 75 -8.79 2.36 16.47
N ILE A 76 -8.36 1.65 17.50
CA ILE A 76 -7.90 0.27 17.38
C ILE A 76 -9.01 -0.62 17.90
N THR A 77 -9.47 -1.55 17.07
CA THR A 77 -10.58 -2.46 17.37
C THR A 77 -10.18 -3.89 17.12
N ASN A 78 -10.65 -4.81 17.97
CA ASN A 78 -10.63 -6.24 17.67
C ASN A 78 -11.97 -6.60 16.97
N PRO A 79 -11.96 -6.86 15.66
CA PRO A 79 -13.19 -7.07 14.88
C PRO A 79 -13.90 -8.39 15.23
N TYR A 80 -13.18 -9.39 15.73
CA TYR A 80 -13.73 -10.70 16.09
C TYR A 80 -14.53 -10.64 17.39
N SER A 81 -14.01 -9.92 18.39
CA SER A 81 -14.68 -9.70 19.68
C SER A 81 -15.62 -8.49 19.66
N ARG A 82 -15.56 -7.66 18.61
CA ARG A 82 -16.31 -6.41 18.44
C ARG A 82 -16.02 -5.40 19.55
N LYS A 83 -14.84 -5.48 20.16
CA LYS A 83 -14.41 -4.59 21.24
C LYS A 83 -13.42 -3.56 20.73
N VAL A 84 -13.66 -2.31 21.10
CA VAL A 84 -12.68 -1.24 20.96
C VAL A 84 -11.57 -1.48 21.98
N LEU A 85 -10.33 -1.54 21.50
CA LEU A 85 -9.15 -1.63 22.37
C LEU A 85 -8.78 -0.25 22.89
N THR A 86 -8.70 0.73 22.00
CA THR A 86 -8.38 2.12 22.36
C THR A 86 -8.90 3.10 21.32
N THR A 87 -9.17 4.32 21.78
CA THR A 87 -9.55 5.46 20.95
C THR A 87 -8.55 6.57 21.24
N ILE A 88 -7.88 7.03 20.19
CA ILE A 88 -6.76 7.96 20.26
C ILE A 88 -7.18 9.24 19.54
N ARG A 89 -7.18 10.36 20.27
CA ARG A 89 -7.28 11.69 19.66
C ARG A 89 -5.97 12.01 18.98
N SER A 90 -5.96 11.96 17.65
CA SER A 90 -4.74 12.08 16.85
C SER A 90 -4.06 13.45 16.97
N GLY A 91 -4.83 14.51 17.22
CA GLY A 91 -4.37 15.90 17.17
C GLY A 91 -4.55 16.55 15.79
N HIS A 92 -4.92 15.78 14.77
CA HIS A 92 -5.29 16.29 13.45
C HIS A 92 -6.47 17.24 13.56
N ARG A 93 -6.47 18.28 12.72
CA ARG A 93 -7.55 19.30 12.64
C ARG A 93 -8.45 19.10 11.43
N ALA A 94 -8.13 18.12 10.60
CA ALA A 94 -8.88 17.75 9.42
C ALA A 94 -8.97 16.22 9.30
N ASN A 95 -9.61 15.76 8.24
CA ASN A 95 -9.89 14.35 8.00
C ASN A 95 -8.59 13.54 7.93
N ILE A 96 -8.57 12.41 8.64
CA ILE A 96 -7.47 11.46 8.55
C ILE A 96 -7.63 10.69 7.24
N PHE A 97 -6.66 10.81 6.35
CA PHE A 97 -6.69 10.13 5.04
C PHE A 97 -5.97 8.79 5.07
N SER A 98 -4.90 8.65 5.86
CA SER A 98 -4.19 7.39 6.01
C SER A 98 -3.69 7.20 7.42
N ALA A 99 -3.75 5.96 7.89
CA ALA A 99 -3.19 5.54 9.16
C ALA A 99 -2.62 4.12 9.01
N LYS A 100 -1.45 3.86 9.59
CA LYS A 100 -0.73 2.59 9.48
C LYS A 100 -0.05 2.25 10.80
N PHE A 101 -0.04 0.96 11.14
CA PHE A 101 0.87 0.44 12.16
C PHE A 101 2.29 0.45 11.61
N LEU A 102 3.26 0.89 12.42
CA LEU A 102 4.66 0.66 12.12
C LEU A 102 5.00 -0.81 12.40
N PRO A 103 5.62 -1.51 11.44
CA PRO A 103 5.87 -2.94 11.56
C PRO A 103 6.91 -3.20 12.65
N CYS A 104 6.93 -4.42 13.20
CA CYS A 104 7.90 -4.81 14.23
C CYS A 104 7.87 -3.93 15.51
N THR A 105 6.79 -3.20 15.77
CA THR A 105 6.61 -2.37 16.98
C THR A 105 5.61 -2.96 17.99
N ASN A 106 5.17 -4.20 17.78
CA ASN A 106 4.13 -4.86 18.58
C ASN A 106 2.84 -4.02 18.69
N ASP A 107 2.43 -3.40 17.58
CA ASP A 107 1.21 -2.58 17.44
C ASP A 107 1.20 -1.32 18.33
N LYS A 108 2.36 -0.94 18.88
CA LYS A 108 2.48 0.20 19.79
C LYS A 108 2.69 1.53 19.08
N GLN A 109 3.14 1.51 17.83
CA GLN A 109 3.48 2.71 17.09
C GLN A 109 2.65 2.81 15.82
N ILE A 110 2.10 4.00 15.61
CA ILE A 110 1.18 4.32 14.53
C ILE A 110 1.66 5.60 13.86
N VAL A 111 1.49 5.66 12.55
CA VAL A 111 1.66 6.90 11.78
C VAL A 111 0.33 7.23 11.13
N SER A 112 -0.06 8.50 11.17
CA SER A 112 -1.30 8.97 10.55
C SER A 112 -1.11 10.31 9.84
N CYS A 113 -1.79 10.51 8.72
CA CYS A 113 -1.72 11.71 7.91
C CYS A 113 -3.12 12.25 7.60
N SER A 114 -3.19 13.56 7.36
CA SER A 114 -4.44 14.32 7.35
C SER A 114 -4.48 15.41 6.27
N GLY A 115 -5.70 15.91 6.01
CA GLY A 115 -5.98 17.07 5.18
C GLY A 115 -5.39 18.38 5.64
N ASP A 116 -4.94 18.47 6.90
CA ASP A 116 -4.22 19.63 7.43
C ASP A 116 -2.74 19.67 7.01
N GLY A 117 -2.27 18.63 6.30
CA GLY A 117 -0.87 18.50 5.86
C GLY A 117 0.09 18.01 6.95
N VAL A 118 -0.45 17.65 8.11
CA VAL A 118 0.33 17.16 9.25
C VAL A 118 0.36 15.64 9.21
N ILE A 119 1.51 15.08 9.59
CA ILE A 119 1.68 13.66 9.87
C ILE A 119 2.00 13.52 11.35
N PHE A 120 1.20 12.75 12.08
CA PHE A 120 1.48 12.40 13.47
C PHE A 120 2.14 11.02 13.55
N TYR A 121 3.22 10.95 14.33
CA TYR A 121 3.77 9.72 14.86
C TYR A 121 3.27 9.53 16.28
N THR A 122 2.53 8.46 16.51
CA THR A 122 1.77 8.22 17.73
C THR A 122 2.20 6.93 18.39
N HIS A 123 2.61 7.00 19.64
CA HIS A 123 2.81 5.85 20.49
C HIS A 123 1.54 5.60 21.32
N VAL A 124 0.93 4.43 21.15
CA VAL A 124 -0.38 4.06 21.71
C VAL A 124 -0.40 4.13 23.23
N GLU A 125 0.71 3.75 23.88
CA GLU A 125 0.84 3.73 25.35
C GLU A 125 1.30 5.07 25.96
N GLN A 126 1.59 6.10 25.16
CA GLN A 126 2.05 7.40 25.66
C GLN A 126 0.91 8.41 25.77
N ASP A 127 1.12 9.41 26.63
CA ASP A 127 0.18 10.52 26.82
C ASP A 127 -0.01 11.33 25.54
N ALA A 128 -1.20 11.91 25.40
CA ALA A 128 -1.56 12.74 24.24
C ALA A 128 -0.62 13.94 24.06
N GLU A 129 -0.07 14.50 25.13
CA GLU A 129 0.82 15.66 25.06
C GLU A 129 2.18 15.29 24.46
N THR A 130 2.73 14.12 24.80
CA THR A 130 3.96 13.59 24.19
C THR A 130 3.74 13.32 22.71
N ASN A 131 2.59 12.69 22.36
CA ASN A 131 2.24 12.40 20.98
C ASN A 131 2.08 13.66 20.12
N ARG A 132 1.59 14.78 20.68
CA ARG A 132 1.47 16.07 19.97
C ARG A 132 2.81 16.66 19.55
N GLN A 133 3.89 16.34 20.27
CA GLN A 133 5.23 16.82 19.92
C GLN A 133 5.83 16.07 18.72
N CYS A 134 5.32 14.87 18.45
CA CYS A 134 5.77 13.98 17.38
C CYS A 134 5.01 14.25 16.06
N GLN A 135 5.18 15.45 15.50
CA GLN A 135 4.48 15.89 14.29
C GLN A 135 5.42 16.33 13.17
N TYR A 136 5.11 15.90 11.95
CA TYR A 136 5.80 16.29 10.73
C TYR A 136 4.88 17.21 9.92
N THR A 137 5.22 18.49 9.87
CA THR A 137 4.43 19.56 9.23
C THR A 137 5.08 20.07 7.94
N CYS A 138 5.99 19.27 7.39
CA CYS A 138 6.86 19.73 6.34
C CYS A 138 6.30 19.55 4.92
N HIS A 139 5.20 18.80 4.74
CA HIS A 139 4.45 18.80 3.49
C HIS A 139 3.71 20.12 3.29
N TYR A 140 3.56 20.55 2.04
CA TYR A 140 2.69 21.66 1.70
C TYR A 140 1.33 21.14 1.19
N GLY A 141 0.25 21.60 1.82
CA GLY A 141 -1.10 21.14 1.55
C GLY A 141 -1.38 19.76 2.14
N THR A 142 -2.42 19.10 1.63
CA THR A 142 -2.93 17.83 2.16
C THR A 142 -1.89 16.72 2.08
N THR A 143 -1.83 15.87 3.10
CA THR A 143 -1.10 14.59 3.04
C THR A 143 -2.08 13.45 2.80
N TYR A 144 -1.85 12.67 1.75
CA TYR A 144 -2.85 11.71 1.25
C TYR A 144 -2.60 10.29 1.75
N GLU A 145 -1.35 9.83 1.73
CA GLU A 145 -1.05 8.44 2.01
C GLU A 145 0.26 8.27 2.79
N ILE A 146 0.29 7.23 3.62
CA ILE A 146 1.47 6.74 4.32
C ILE A 146 1.73 5.31 3.89
N MET A 147 2.98 4.99 3.60
CA MET A 147 3.45 3.64 3.38
C MET A 147 4.56 3.31 4.38
N THR A 148 4.39 2.21 5.11
CA THR A 148 5.44 1.67 5.99
C THR A 148 6.36 0.75 5.20
N VAL A 149 7.63 0.71 5.59
CA VAL A 149 8.61 -0.19 4.98
C VAL A 149 8.54 -1.54 5.69
N PRO A 150 8.26 -2.66 4.99
CA PRO A 150 8.18 -3.96 5.64
C PRO A 150 9.48 -4.31 6.38
N ASN A 151 9.34 -4.83 7.60
CA ASN A 151 10.46 -5.18 8.49
C ASN A 151 11.34 -4.02 8.97
N ASP A 152 10.95 -2.76 8.74
CA ASP A 152 11.62 -1.59 9.29
C ASP A 152 10.70 -0.84 10.26
N PRO A 153 10.96 -0.91 11.58
CA PRO A 153 10.12 -0.27 12.59
C PRO A 153 10.29 1.25 12.68
N TYR A 154 11.30 1.82 12.01
CA TYR A 154 11.70 3.21 12.21
C TYR A 154 11.36 4.12 11.04
N THR A 155 11.06 3.55 9.87
CA THR A 155 10.89 4.36 8.67
C THR A 155 9.55 4.21 7.98
N PHE A 156 9.10 5.32 7.40
CA PHE A 156 7.89 5.38 6.61
C PHE A 156 8.02 6.44 5.52
N LEU A 157 7.19 6.29 4.49
CA LEU A 157 7.06 7.20 3.38
C LEU A 157 5.70 7.90 3.46
N SER A 158 5.64 9.16 3.07
CA SER A 158 4.38 9.87 2.87
C SER A 158 4.36 10.59 1.53
N CYS A 159 3.15 10.83 1.02
CA CYS A 159 2.92 11.66 -0.16
C CYS A 159 1.91 12.76 0.14
N GLY A 160 2.09 13.92 -0.51
CA GLY A 160 1.26 15.10 -0.30
C GLY A 160 0.89 15.84 -1.57
N GLU A 161 0.06 16.86 -1.40
CA GLU A 161 -0.43 17.78 -2.44
C GLU A 161 0.69 18.60 -3.07
N ASP A 162 1.81 18.75 -2.38
CA ASP A 162 3.05 19.33 -2.90
C ASP A 162 3.71 18.52 -4.02
N GLY A 163 3.18 17.34 -4.36
CA GLY A 163 3.69 16.48 -5.42
C GLY A 163 4.99 15.77 -5.02
N THR A 164 5.34 15.77 -3.73
CA THR A 164 6.54 15.11 -3.22
C THR A 164 6.19 13.81 -2.48
N VAL A 165 7.14 12.86 -2.56
CA VAL A 165 7.17 11.71 -1.65
C VAL A 165 8.36 11.90 -0.72
N ARG A 166 8.12 11.78 0.58
CA ARG A 166 9.12 12.04 1.62
C ARG A 166 9.38 10.80 2.44
N TRP A 167 10.63 10.61 2.86
CA TRP A 167 11.08 9.48 3.67
C TRP A 167 11.49 9.98 5.06
N PHE A 168 10.86 9.40 6.07
CA PHE A 168 11.05 9.75 7.47
C PHE A 168 11.72 8.58 8.19
N ASP A 169 12.62 8.93 9.11
CA ASP A 169 13.22 8.01 10.08
C ASP A 169 12.98 8.58 11.49
N THR A 170 12.20 7.85 12.28
CA THR A 170 11.76 8.26 13.63
C THR A 170 12.92 8.34 14.63
N ARG A 171 14.08 7.75 14.33
CA ARG A 171 15.28 7.81 15.18
C ARG A 171 16.07 9.09 14.97
N ILE A 172 15.97 9.69 13.79
CA ILE A 172 16.71 10.91 13.44
C ILE A 172 15.93 12.13 13.91
N LYS A 173 14.64 12.17 13.57
CA LYS A 173 13.74 13.27 13.95
C LYS A 173 12.36 12.72 14.27
N THR A 174 11.79 13.20 15.37
CA THR A 174 10.39 12.96 15.73
C THR A 174 9.46 14.06 15.23
N SER A 175 9.99 15.16 14.71
CA SER A 175 9.23 16.25 14.12
C SER A 175 9.98 16.99 12.99
N CYS A 176 9.23 17.64 12.10
CA CYS A 176 9.76 18.53 11.07
C CYS A 176 8.84 19.74 10.86
N THR A 177 9.45 20.85 10.46
CA THR A 177 8.76 22.00 9.86
C THR A 177 9.13 22.15 8.39
N LYS A 178 8.38 22.96 7.65
CA LYS A 178 8.63 23.23 6.23
C LYS A 178 10.04 23.78 5.99
N GLU A 179 10.53 24.60 6.90
CA GLU A 179 11.84 25.23 6.84
C GLU A 179 12.97 24.21 7.04
N ASP A 180 12.73 23.16 7.84
CA ASP A 180 13.69 22.09 8.11
C ASP A 180 13.89 21.16 6.92
N CYS A 181 12.84 20.97 6.13
CA CYS A 181 12.82 20.05 5.00
C CYS A 181 12.88 20.83 3.69
N LYS A 182 14.10 21.29 3.36
CA LYS A 182 14.37 21.86 2.05
C LYS A 182 14.10 20.80 1.00
N ASP A 183 13.13 21.05 0.13
CA ASP A 183 13.00 20.32 -1.11
C ASP A 183 14.34 20.48 -1.84
N LEU A 184 15.14 19.42 -1.87
CA LEU A 184 16.21 19.33 -2.83
C LEU A 184 15.50 19.43 -4.17
N ARG A 185 15.52 20.62 -4.79
CA ARG A 185 15.22 20.80 -6.20
C ARG A 185 16.25 19.96 -6.95
N GLN A 186 16.01 18.66 -6.99
CA GLN A 186 16.73 17.81 -7.90
C GLN A 186 16.35 18.30 -9.30
N PRO A 187 17.31 18.39 -10.23
CA PRO A 187 16.95 18.57 -11.64
C PRO A 187 15.89 17.52 -11.99
N PRO A 188 14.97 17.80 -12.92
CA PRO A 188 13.84 16.92 -13.21
C PRO A 188 14.32 15.48 -13.34
N VAL A 189 14.05 14.67 -12.33
CA VAL A 189 14.41 13.26 -12.34
C VAL A 189 13.62 12.65 -13.47
N LYS A 190 14.32 12.08 -14.47
CA LYS A 190 13.68 11.35 -15.56
C LYS A 190 12.78 10.30 -14.92
N ARG A 191 11.46 10.46 -15.09
CA ARG A 191 10.43 9.56 -14.55
C ARG A 191 10.88 8.11 -14.77
N LEU A 192 11.18 7.40 -13.68
CA LEU A 192 11.53 5.98 -13.75
C LEU A 192 10.24 5.23 -14.09
N ARG A 193 10.08 4.88 -15.37
CA ARG A 193 8.97 4.04 -15.84
C ARG A 193 9.17 2.63 -15.33
N LEU A 194 8.44 2.25 -14.27
CA LEU A 194 8.34 0.86 -13.88
C LEU A 194 7.36 0.19 -14.84
N ARG A 195 7.78 -0.85 -15.56
CA ARG A 195 6.84 -1.63 -16.38
C ARG A 195 5.83 -2.32 -15.46
N GLY A 196 4.62 -1.78 -15.34
CA GLY A 196 3.54 -2.42 -14.59
C GLY A 196 2.46 -1.49 -14.04
N ASP A 197 2.64 -0.17 -14.04
CA ASP A 197 1.57 0.77 -13.70
C ASP A 197 0.73 1.07 -14.96
N TRP A 198 -0.54 0.65 -14.96
CA TRP A 198 -1.46 0.83 -16.09
C TRP A 198 -1.81 2.30 -16.39
N SER A 199 -1.25 3.25 -15.62
CA SER A 199 -1.39 4.68 -15.85
C SER A 199 -0.90 5.11 -17.24
N ASP A 200 0.01 4.33 -17.85
CA ASP A 200 0.72 4.69 -19.09
C ASP A 200 0.70 3.58 -20.17
N THR A 201 -0.11 2.51 -20.02
CA THR A 201 -0.18 1.42 -21.04
C THR A 201 -1.56 1.25 -21.68
N GLY A 202 -2.52 2.11 -21.34
CA GLY A 202 -3.78 2.18 -22.05
C GLY A 202 -3.59 2.67 -23.50
N PRO A 203 -4.51 2.38 -24.43
CA PRO A 203 -4.41 2.77 -25.84
C PRO A 203 -4.35 4.29 -26.10
N ARG A 204 -4.40 5.12 -25.05
CA ARG A 204 -4.29 6.60 -25.08
C ARG A 204 -3.18 7.16 -24.19
N ALA A 205 -2.23 6.33 -23.76
CA ALA A 205 -1.07 6.80 -23.03
C ALA A 205 -0.13 7.55 -23.98
N ARG A 206 -0.28 8.88 -24.01
CA ARG A 206 0.60 9.80 -24.73
C ARG A 206 1.24 10.76 -23.74
N PRO A 207 2.53 11.12 -23.95
CA PRO A 207 3.19 12.13 -23.14
C PRO A 207 2.43 13.47 -23.19
N GLU A 208 2.47 14.20 -22.09
CA GLU A 208 1.73 15.46 -21.89
C GLU A 208 2.05 16.52 -22.97
N SER A 209 3.27 16.48 -23.53
CA SER A 209 3.73 17.31 -24.65
C SER A 209 3.05 17.04 -26.00
N GLU A 210 2.24 15.97 -26.11
CA GLU A 210 1.36 15.72 -27.26
C GLU A 210 -0.08 16.18 -26.99
N ARG A 211 -0.52 16.29 -25.73
CA ARG A 211 -1.88 16.75 -25.38
C ARG A 211 -2.05 18.26 -25.52
N GLU A 212 -1.00 19.02 -25.22
CA GLU A 212 -1.00 20.48 -25.40
C GLU A 212 -1.11 20.91 -26.87
N ARG A 213 -0.80 20.01 -27.82
CA ARG A 213 -0.93 20.27 -29.25
C ARG A 213 -2.37 20.16 -29.76
N ASP A 214 -3.21 19.40 -29.06
CA ASP A 214 -4.56 19.05 -29.52
C ASP A 214 -5.68 19.80 -28.75
N GLY A 215 -5.31 20.69 -27.82
CA GLY A 215 -6.27 21.60 -27.16
C GLY A 215 -7.31 20.94 -26.24
N GLU A 216 -7.09 19.69 -25.82
CA GLU A 216 -8.04 18.99 -24.94
C GLU A 216 -7.87 19.42 -23.47
N GLN A 217 -8.84 20.16 -22.94
CA GLN A 217 -8.97 20.42 -21.50
C GLN A 217 -9.42 19.16 -20.76
N SER A 218 -8.63 18.72 -19.77
CA SER A 218 -9.05 17.64 -18.86
C SER A 218 -10.16 18.12 -17.93
N PRO A 219 -11.27 17.38 -17.77
CA PRO A 219 -12.33 17.81 -16.85
C PRO A 219 -11.84 17.74 -15.39
N ASN A 220 -12.17 18.78 -14.62
CA ASN A 220 -11.93 18.86 -13.17
C ASN A 220 -12.85 17.87 -12.44
N VAL A 221 -12.45 16.60 -12.42
CA VAL A 221 -13.13 15.53 -11.68
C VAL A 221 -12.37 15.23 -10.39
N SER A 222 -13.07 15.22 -9.25
CA SER A 222 -12.48 14.96 -7.93
C SER A 222 -11.85 13.58 -7.86
N LEU A 223 -10.83 13.42 -7.01
CA LEU A 223 -10.10 12.15 -6.85
C LEU A 223 -11.04 10.98 -6.49
N MET A 224 -12.02 11.21 -5.62
CA MET A 224 -13.03 10.20 -5.28
C MET A 224 -13.86 9.79 -6.49
N GLN A 225 -14.24 10.75 -7.34
CA GLN A 225 -15.06 10.46 -8.51
C GLN A 225 -14.26 9.72 -9.59
N ARG A 226 -12.96 9.99 -9.70
CA ARG A 226 -12.03 9.19 -10.53
C ARG A 226 -11.90 7.75 -10.00
N MET A 227 -11.85 7.57 -8.68
CA MET A 227 -11.79 6.24 -8.03
C MET A 227 -13.11 5.47 -8.21
N SER A 228 -14.25 6.14 -8.05
CA SER A 228 -15.58 5.54 -8.26
C SER A 228 -15.79 5.11 -9.71
N ASP A 229 -15.44 5.95 -10.69
CA ASP A 229 -15.56 5.60 -12.10
C ASP A 229 -14.63 4.45 -12.50
N MET A 230 -13.43 4.39 -11.91
CA MET A 230 -12.49 3.28 -12.07
C MET A 230 -13.06 1.96 -11.52
N LEU A 231 -13.65 1.97 -10.32
CA LEU A 231 -14.24 0.78 -9.72
C LEU A 231 -15.45 0.28 -10.52
N SER A 232 -16.32 1.19 -10.98
CA SER A 232 -17.49 0.84 -11.79
C SER A 232 -17.08 0.16 -13.11
N ARG A 233 -16.09 0.73 -13.81
CA ARG A 233 -15.56 0.13 -15.05
C ARG A 233 -14.93 -1.24 -14.80
N TRP A 234 -14.24 -1.41 -13.69
CA TRP A 234 -13.62 -2.68 -13.34
C TRP A 234 -14.65 -3.79 -13.08
N PHE A 235 -15.79 -3.45 -12.45
CA PHE A 235 -16.89 -4.39 -12.26
C PHE A 235 -17.56 -4.78 -13.58
N GLU A 236 -17.74 -3.83 -14.50
CA GLU A 236 -18.30 -4.10 -15.83
C GLU A 236 -17.36 -4.99 -16.67
N GLU A 237 -16.07 -4.69 -16.67
CA GLU A 237 -15.07 -5.44 -17.46
C GLU A 237 -14.84 -6.85 -16.89
N ALA A 238 -14.87 -7.04 -15.57
CA ALA A 238 -14.84 -8.36 -14.95
C ALA A 238 -16.08 -9.20 -15.30
N SER A 239 -17.23 -8.57 -15.50
CA SER A 239 -18.47 -9.21 -15.98
C SER A 239 -18.35 -9.64 -17.45
N GLU A 240 -17.78 -8.80 -18.30
CA GLU A 240 -17.56 -9.10 -19.73
C GLU A 240 -16.54 -10.23 -19.95
N VAL A 241 -15.45 -10.25 -19.16
CA VAL A 241 -14.46 -11.35 -19.21
C VAL A 241 -15.09 -12.67 -18.75
N ALA A 242 -15.98 -12.64 -17.76
CA ALA A 242 -16.73 -13.83 -17.33
C ALA A 242 -17.72 -14.34 -18.40
N GLN A 243 -18.25 -13.45 -19.24
CA GLN A 243 -19.14 -13.81 -20.35
C GLN A 243 -18.37 -14.31 -21.58
N SER A 244 -17.23 -13.72 -21.91
CA SER A 244 -16.39 -14.13 -23.06
C SER A 244 -15.75 -15.51 -22.87
N ASN A 245 -15.41 -15.90 -21.64
CA ASN A 245 -14.87 -17.23 -21.33
C ASN A 245 -15.91 -18.36 -21.42
N ARG A 246 -17.21 -18.06 -21.58
CA ARG A 246 -18.22 -19.08 -21.92
C ARG A 246 -18.24 -19.44 -23.41
N GLY A 247 -17.51 -18.74 -24.27
CA GLY A 247 -17.60 -18.87 -25.73
C GLY A 247 -16.43 -19.56 -26.45
N ARG A 248 -15.31 -19.89 -25.79
CA ARG A 248 -14.13 -20.47 -26.48
C ARG A 248 -13.73 -21.84 -25.94
N GLY A 249 -14.46 -22.86 -26.37
CA GLY A 249 -13.97 -24.23 -26.43
C GLY A 249 -13.57 -24.59 -27.87
N ARG A 250 -12.27 -24.66 -28.17
CA ARG A 250 -11.71 -25.64 -29.14
C ARG A 250 -10.18 -25.65 -29.13
N SER A 251 -9.67 -26.88 -29.26
CA SER A 251 -8.30 -27.36 -29.19
C SER A 251 -7.37 -26.85 -30.30
N ARG A 252 -6.06 -26.80 -30.01
CA ARG A 252 -5.00 -27.17 -30.97
C ARG A 252 -3.70 -27.53 -30.25
N SER A 253 -3.05 -28.56 -30.79
CA SER A 253 -1.93 -29.32 -30.25
C SER A 253 -0.57 -28.94 -30.87
N ARG A 254 0.47 -29.08 -30.04
CA ARG A 254 1.90 -29.43 -30.29
C ARG A 254 2.69 -28.78 -31.45
N GLY A 255 3.88 -28.27 -31.07
CA GLY A 255 5.08 -28.18 -31.91
C GLY A 255 6.33 -28.10 -31.01
N ASP A 256 7.16 -29.13 -31.06
CA ASP A 256 8.47 -29.25 -30.38
C ASP A 256 9.55 -28.39 -31.07
N PHE A 257 10.55 -27.90 -30.32
CA PHE A 257 11.93 -27.73 -30.82
C PHE A 257 12.95 -27.76 -29.66
N LEU A 258 14.00 -28.57 -29.84
CA LEU A 258 15.11 -28.80 -28.90
C LEU A 258 16.38 -28.01 -29.30
N LEU A 259 17.10 -27.57 -28.26
CA LEU A 259 18.55 -27.46 -28.07
C LEU A 259 19.46 -26.73 -29.08
N SER A 260 20.22 -25.76 -28.56
CA SER A 260 21.67 -25.69 -28.78
C SER A 260 22.36 -24.89 -27.65
N LYS A 261 23.38 -25.49 -27.03
CA LYS A 261 24.39 -24.83 -26.18
C LYS A 261 25.48 -24.27 -27.10
N ASN A 262 26.03 -23.09 -26.79
CA ASN A 262 27.49 -22.93 -26.78
C ASN A 262 27.96 -21.67 -26.02
N SER A 263 29.20 -21.81 -25.57
CA SER A 263 29.95 -21.12 -24.53
C SER A 263 30.72 -19.87 -24.96
N ASN A 264 30.92 -18.97 -23.98
CA ASN A 264 32.09 -18.11 -23.68
C ASN A 264 32.76 -17.29 -24.81
N TYR A 265 32.77 -15.94 -24.66
CA TYR A 265 33.91 -15.16 -24.14
C TYR A 265 33.67 -13.63 -24.23
N ASN A 266 34.16 -12.90 -23.21
CA ASN A 266 34.56 -11.47 -23.17
C ASN A 266 33.49 -10.38 -23.39
N ARG A 267 33.51 -9.18 -22.78
CA ARG A 267 34.21 -8.51 -21.65
C ARG A 267 33.56 -7.11 -21.67
N GLU A 268 33.20 -6.52 -20.53
CA GLU A 268 33.46 -5.09 -20.22
C GLU A 268 32.91 -4.70 -18.85
N TYR A 269 33.80 -4.16 -18.02
CA TYR A 269 33.55 -3.51 -16.75
C TYR A 269 33.33 -2.02 -16.99
N ALA A 270 32.42 -1.40 -16.24
CA ALA A 270 32.54 0.01 -15.87
C ALA A 270 31.89 0.22 -14.49
N TYR A 271 32.68 -0.09 -13.46
CA TYR A 271 32.59 0.57 -12.17
C TYR A 271 33.41 1.87 -12.28
N THR A 272 32.82 3.01 -11.95
CA THR A 272 33.57 4.18 -11.46
C THR A 272 32.89 4.65 -10.19
N GLY A 273 33.32 4.07 -9.08
CA GLY A 273 33.01 4.58 -7.74
C GLY A 273 33.97 5.69 -7.35
N ASN A 274 33.60 6.43 -6.30
CA ASN A 274 34.43 6.93 -5.19
C ASN A 274 33.65 8.01 -4.42
N LYS A 275 33.49 8.03 -3.09
CA LYS A 275 33.93 7.24 -1.91
C LYS A 275 32.81 7.48 -0.86
N GLY A 276 32.48 6.65 0.12
CA GLY A 276 33.14 5.57 0.85
C GLY A 276 32.82 5.78 2.33
N PHE A 277 32.16 4.83 3.00
CA PHE A 277 32.27 4.62 4.44
C PHE A 277 31.92 3.15 4.74
N ASP A 278 32.88 2.50 5.40
CA ASP A 278 32.95 1.08 5.71
C ASP A 278 31.89 0.67 6.75
N TYR A 279 31.20 -0.45 6.49
CA TYR A 279 30.59 -1.25 7.54
C TYR A 279 31.61 -2.29 7.99
N GLN A 280 32.15 -2.14 9.20
CA GLN A 280 32.73 -3.26 9.92
C GLN A 280 31.65 -3.95 10.74
N SER A 281 31.54 -5.24 10.47
CA SER A 281 30.81 -6.26 11.22
C SER A 281 31.43 -6.49 12.59
N PHE A 282 30.60 -6.39 13.64
CA PHE A 282 30.58 -7.24 14.82
C PHE A 282 29.13 -7.44 15.26
#